data_AF-A0A830D5S8-F1
#
_entry.id   AF-A0A830D5S8-F1
#
_cell.length_a   1.000
_cell.length_b   1.000
_cell.length_c   1.000
_cell.angle_alpha   90.00
_cell.angle_beta   90.00
_cell.angle_gamma   90.00
#
_symmetry.space_group_name_H-M   'P 1'
#
loop_
_entity.id
_entity.type
_entity.pdbx_description
1 polymer ?
#
loop_
_entity_poly.entity_id
_entity_poly.type
_entity_poly.pdbx_seq_one_letter_code
_entity_poly.pdbx_strand_id
1 'polypeptide(L)'
;MKQTGVRRKSGRPWTKDEHELFLKGLKKYGKGDWKSISRKLVVTRNPTQVASHAQKYYARLEMEEEQRKRRSIFDKPIATEN
;
A
#
# COMPACT_ATOMS: atom_id res chain seq x y z
N MET A 1 -30.24 -13.10 -9.80
CA MET A 1 -28.96 -13.80 -10.01
C MET A 1 -27.81 -12.79 -10.06
N LYS A 2 -26.90 -12.75 -9.07
CA LYS A 2 -25.45 -12.49 -9.26
C LYS A 2 -24.70 -13.15 -8.10
N GLN A 3 -24.02 -14.24 -8.43
CA GLN A 3 -23.36 -15.15 -7.52
C GLN A 3 -22.03 -14.57 -6.99
N THR A 4 -21.81 -14.80 -5.70
CA THR A 4 -20.54 -15.15 -5.05
C THR A 4 -19.40 -14.12 -5.07
N GLY A 5 -19.28 -13.39 -3.95
CA GLY A 5 -18.02 -12.80 -3.53
C GLY A 5 -16.96 -13.89 -3.38
N VAL A 6 -16.02 -13.93 -4.34
CA VAL A 6 -14.83 -14.76 -4.28
C VAL A 6 -14.10 -14.37 -2.99
N ARG A 7 -14.16 -15.23 -1.97
CA ARG A 7 -13.23 -15.19 -0.83
C ARG A 7 -11.83 -15.18 -1.43
N ARG A 8 -11.22 -14.00 -1.52
CA ARG A 8 -9.82 -13.88 -1.90
C ARG A 8 -9.07 -14.70 -0.86
N LYS A 9 -8.47 -15.83 -1.28
CA LYS A 9 -7.49 -16.56 -0.47
C LYS A 9 -6.61 -15.47 0.13
N SER A 10 -6.59 -15.38 1.45
CA SER A 10 -5.82 -14.40 2.20
C SER A 10 -4.38 -14.59 1.77
N GLY A 11 -3.97 -13.83 0.74
CA GLY A 11 -2.61 -13.84 0.26
C GLY A 11 -1.76 -13.41 1.45
N ARG A 12 -0.62 -14.08 1.64
CA ARG A 12 0.34 -13.76 2.71
C ARG A 12 0.40 -12.22 2.86
N PRO A 13 0.23 -11.66 4.07
CA PRO A 13 0.34 -10.21 4.24
C PRO A 13 1.72 -9.74 3.76
N TRP A 14 1.82 -8.50 3.28
CA TRP A 14 3.11 -7.90 2.93
C TRP A 14 3.93 -7.74 4.20
N THR A 15 5.10 -8.38 4.26
CA THR A 15 6.04 -8.18 5.37
C THR A 15 6.84 -6.90 5.17
N LYS A 16 7.49 -6.41 6.24
CA LYS A 16 8.35 -5.23 6.16
C LYS A 16 9.51 -5.45 5.19
N ASP A 17 10.18 -6.60 5.25
CA ASP A 17 11.24 -6.97 4.29
C ASP A 17 10.76 -6.94 2.83
N GLU A 18 9.60 -7.54 2.53
CA GLU A 18 9.06 -7.54 1.16
C GLU A 18 8.74 -6.11 0.70
N HIS A 19 8.26 -5.27 1.61
CA HIS A 19 7.99 -3.87 1.33
C HIS A 19 9.28 -3.06 1.11
N GLU A 20 10.33 -3.29 1.90
CA GLU A 20 11.64 -2.66 1.70
C GLU A 20 12.26 -3.03 0.35
N LEU A 21 12.15 -4.30 -0.04
CA LEU A 21 12.58 -4.77 -1.36
C LEU A 21 11.77 -4.11 -2.49
N PHE A 22 10.46 -3.92 -2.29
CA PHE A 22 9.62 -3.17 -3.23
C PHE A 22 10.10 -1.70 -3.38
N LEU A 23 10.40 -1.01 -2.28
CA LEU A 23 10.92 0.36 -2.31
C LEU A 23 12.32 0.45 -2.97
N LYS A 24 13.21 -0.50 -2.66
CA LYS A 24 14.51 -0.62 -3.36
C LYS A 24 14.32 -0.84 -4.86
N GLY A 25 13.30 -1.62 -5.23
CA GLY A 25 12.93 -1.85 -6.63
C GLY A 25 12.43 -0.62 -7.33
N LEU A 26 11.56 0.15 -6.69
CA LEU A 26 11.11 1.44 -7.20
C LEU A 26 12.27 2.40 -7.43
N LYS A 27 13.24 2.45 -6.52
CA LYS A 27 14.43 3.30 -6.66
C LYS A 27 15.35 2.85 -7.79
N LYS A 28 15.46 1.53 -8.03
CA LYS A 28 16.38 0.94 -9.01
C LYS A 28 15.81 0.85 -10.44
N TYR A 29 14.55 0.46 -10.58
CA TYR A 29 13.89 0.22 -11.87
C TYR A 29 12.89 1.31 -12.26
N GLY A 30 12.44 2.14 -11.31
CA GLY A 30 11.42 3.15 -11.57
C GLY A 30 9.98 2.63 -11.47
N LYS A 31 9.03 3.55 -11.62
CA LYS A 31 7.58 3.32 -11.49
C LYS A 31 7.03 2.78 -12.82
N GLY A 32 6.69 1.49 -12.88
CA GLY A 32 6.13 0.84 -14.08
C GLY A 32 6.67 -0.57 -14.32
N ASP A 33 7.92 -0.82 -13.94
CA ASP A 33 8.61 -2.10 -14.15
C ASP A 33 8.31 -3.16 -13.09
N TRP A 34 7.03 -3.42 -12.85
CA TRP A 34 6.56 -4.37 -11.82
C TRP A 34 7.06 -5.80 -12.05
N LYS A 35 7.21 -6.20 -13.32
CA LYS A 35 7.77 -7.52 -13.68
C LYS A 35 9.24 -7.63 -13.24
N SER A 36 10.04 -6.60 -13.47
CA SER A 36 11.45 -6.57 -13.09
C SER A 36 11.62 -6.52 -11.57
N ILE A 37 10.80 -5.71 -10.89
CA ILE A 37 10.82 -5.60 -9.42
C ILE A 37 10.42 -6.93 -8.77
N SER A 38 9.35 -7.57 -9.24
CA SER A 38 8.93 -8.89 -8.77
C SER A 38 10.00 -9.96 -9.04
N ARG A 39 10.52 -10.08 -10.26
CA ARG A 39 11.48 -11.15 -10.58
C ARG A 39 12.86 -10.98 -9.94
N LYS A 40 13.29 -9.75 -9.65
CA LYS A 40 14.66 -9.49 -9.17
C LYS A 40 14.75 -9.15 -7.70
N LEU A 41 13.69 -8.62 -7.08
CA LEU A 41 13.71 -8.21 -5.67
C LEU A 41 12.64 -8.92 -4.85
N VAL A 42 11.40 -8.95 -5.35
CA VAL A 42 10.27 -9.54 -4.60
C VAL A 42 9.83 -10.84 -5.26
N VAL A 43 10.75 -11.82 -5.32
CA VAL A 43 10.55 -13.10 -6.02
C VAL A 43 9.38 -13.90 -5.43
N THR A 44 9.06 -13.65 -4.15
CA THR A 44 7.94 -14.23 -3.41
C THR A 44 6.57 -13.73 -3.87
N ARG A 45 6.49 -12.66 -4.67
CA ARG A 45 5.25 -12.02 -5.11
C ARG A 45 5.13 -11.93 -6.61
N ASN A 46 3.93 -12.19 -7.11
CA ASN A 46 3.62 -12.13 -8.54
C ASN A 46 3.62 -10.66 -9.03
N PRO A 47 4.08 -10.33 -10.26
CA PRO A 47 4.08 -8.96 -10.76
C PRO A 47 2.73 -8.24 -10.66
N THR A 48 1.61 -8.96 -10.82
CA THR A 48 0.26 -8.42 -10.64
C THR A 48 -0.02 -7.99 -9.20
N GLN A 49 0.50 -8.74 -8.21
CA GLN A 49 0.39 -8.36 -6.80
C GLN A 49 1.25 -7.15 -6.49
N VAL A 50 2.45 -7.06 -7.07
CA VAL A 50 3.34 -5.89 -6.96
C VAL A 50 2.66 -4.64 -7.54
N ALA A 51 2.05 -4.74 -8.72
CA ALA A 51 1.31 -3.64 -9.34
C ALA A 51 0.12 -3.19 -8.45
N SER A 52 -0.66 -4.13 -7.92
CA SER A 52 -1.77 -3.81 -7.00
C SER A 52 -1.30 -3.19 -5.69
N HIS A 53 -0.16 -3.65 -5.16
CA HIS A 53 0.46 -3.07 -3.97
C HIS A 53 0.96 -1.65 -4.24
N ALA A 54 1.63 -1.44 -5.38
CA ALA A 54 2.08 -0.13 -5.83
C ALA A 54 0.89 0.85 -5.94
N GLN A 55 -0.22 0.44 -6.57
CA GLN A 55 -1.41 1.27 -6.68
C GLN A 55 -1.93 1.70 -5.30
N LYS A 56 -2.08 0.77 -4.35
CA LYS A 56 -2.53 1.08 -2.99
C LYS A 56 -1.52 1.95 -2.23
N TYR A 57 -0.23 1.71 -2.44
CA TYR A 57 0.83 2.48 -1.81
C TYR A 57 0.80 3.94 -2.25
N TYR A 58 0.66 4.20 -3.56
CA TYR A 58 0.53 5.58 -4.05
C TYR A 58 -0.76 6.25 -3.58
N ALA A 59 -1.90 5.54 -3.59
CA ALA A 59 -3.15 6.08 -3.06
C ALA A 59 -3.05 6.46 -1.57
N ARG A 60 -2.35 5.64 -0.77
CA ARG A 60 -2.08 5.96 0.65
C ARG A 60 -1.16 7.15 0.82
N LEU A 61 -0.09 7.24 0.02
CA LEU A 61 0.83 8.39 0.05
C LEU A 61 0.09 9.69 -0.25
N GLU A 62 -0.78 9.68 -1.26
CA GLU A 62 -1.58 10.85 -1.64
C GLU A 62 -2.57 11.23 -0.53
N MET A 63 -3.23 10.24 0.08
CA MET A 63 -4.13 10.45 1.21
C MET A 63 -3.40 10.94 2.47
N GLU A 64 -2.20 10.43 2.78
CA GLU A 64 -1.38 10.92 3.90
C GLU A 64 -0.92 12.36 3.66
N GLU A 65 -0.56 12.72 2.42
CA GLU A 65 -0.24 14.09 2.05
C GLU A 65 -1.47 15.00 2.20
N GLU A 66 -2.64 14.53 1.77
CA GLU A 66 -3.89 15.26 1.87
C GLU A 66 -4.37 15.39 3.32
N GLN A 67 -4.22 14.36 4.15
CA GLN A 67 -4.51 14.40 5.59
C GLN A 67 -3.54 15.31 6.35
N ARG A 68 -2.26 15.37 5.94
CA ARG A 68 -1.31 16.37 6.46
C ARG A 68 -1.73 17.79 6.13
N LYS A 69 -2.30 18.02 4.94
CA LYS A 69 -2.89 19.31 4.53
C LYS A 69 -4.22 19.59 5.26
N ARG A 70 -5.02 18.57 5.52
CA ARG A 70 -6.28 18.61 6.29
C ARG A 70 -6.07 18.27 7.76
N ARG A 71 -5.22 19.04 8.47
CA ARG A 71 -5.20 18.97 9.95
C ARG A 71 -6.63 19.13 10.47
N SER A 72 -7.06 18.14 11.26
CA SER A 72 -8.46 17.92 11.62
C SER A 72 -8.99 18.95 12.61
N ILE A 73 -10.23 19.41 12.41
CA ILE A 73 -10.98 20.27 13.34
C ILE A 73 -11.41 19.52 14.63
N PHE A 74 -11.19 18.21 14.68
CA PHE A 74 -11.60 17.28 15.75
C PHE A 74 -10.54 17.02 16.83
N ASP A 75 -9.46 17.81 16.89
CA ASP A 75 -8.55 17.84 18.04
C ASP A 75 -9.11 18.80 19.12
N LYS A 76 -10.25 18.43 19.70
CA LYS A 76 -10.75 19.08 20.93
C LYS A 76 -10.47 18.13 22.09
N PRO A 77 -9.57 18.47 23.04
CA PRO A 77 -9.57 17.76 24.29
C PRO A 77 -10.93 17.98 24.95
N ILE A 78 -11.53 16.86 25.30
CA ILE A 78 -12.79 16.71 26.04
C ILE A 78 -12.84 17.68 27.24
N ALA A 79 -14.02 18.24 27.46
CA ALA A 79 -14.32 19.11 28.59
C ALA A 79 -13.93 18.45 29.92
N THR A 80 -13.32 19.25 30.81
CA THR A 80 -13.38 18.99 32.25
C THR A 80 -14.18 20.12 32.88
N GLU A 81 -15.24 19.69 33.56
CA GLU A 81 -16.29 20.44 34.23
C GLU A 81 -15.78 20.99 35.57
N ASN A 82 -16.01 22.28 35.85
CA ASN A 82 -16.15 22.85 37.20
C ASN A 82 -16.92 24.17 37.12
#